data_AF-X1V301-F1
#
_entry.id   AF-X1V301-F1
#
_cell.length_a   1.000
_cell.length_b   1.000
_cell.length_c   1.000
_cell.angle_alpha   90.00
_cell.angle_beta   90.00
_cell.angle_gamma   90.00
#
_symmetry.space_group_name_H-M   'P 1'
#
loop_
_entity.id
_entity.type
_entity.pdbx_description
1 polymer ?
#
loop_
_entity_poly.entity_id
_entity_poly.type
_entity_poly.pdbx_seq_one_letter_code
_entity_poly.pdbx_strand_id
1 'polypeptide(L)'
;ETLGTTLEAADSVRNELKPCRRLALKLDQLTWKDGLVSGFENHLWLVSTSDFNQDFYEYHQQLQELIATCRRRQPYPPDSLRLAYIGVPSVYAQDLYHHLESNGARVVFNEIQRQFAMPEPGNSLAEQYSY
;
A
#
# COMPACT_ATOMS: atom_id res chain seq x y z
N GLU A 1 -18.24 -22.34 -18.49
CA GLU A 1 -16.98 -22.72 -17.83
C GLU A 1 -17.00 -22.14 -16.41
N THR A 2 -16.62 -22.89 -15.38
CA THR A 2 -16.61 -22.43 -13.98
C THR A 2 -15.18 -22.50 -13.45
N LEU A 3 -14.82 -21.58 -12.55
CA LEU A 3 -13.45 -21.48 -11.98
C LEU A 3 -13.13 -22.56 -10.92
N GLY A 4 -14.00 -23.55 -10.74
CA GLY A 4 -13.76 -24.65 -9.78
C GLY A 4 -13.74 -24.26 -8.30
N THR A 5 -14.40 -23.17 -7.91
CA THR A 5 -14.41 -22.63 -6.53
C THR A 5 -15.82 -22.25 -6.06
N THR A 6 -15.97 -21.92 -4.77
CA THR A 6 -17.22 -21.40 -4.16
C THR A 6 -17.00 -20.01 -3.58
N LEU A 7 -18.11 -19.30 -3.28
CA LEU A 7 -18.04 -17.99 -2.63
C LEU A 7 -17.44 -18.10 -1.22
N GLU A 8 -17.79 -19.15 -0.49
CA GLU A 8 -17.28 -19.41 0.87
C GLU A 8 -15.77 -19.63 0.86
N ALA A 9 -15.26 -20.39 -0.12
CA ALA A 9 -13.82 -20.59 -0.29
C ALA A 9 -13.09 -19.26 -0.60
N ALA A 10 -13.67 -18.44 -1.48
CA ALA A 10 -13.13 -17.12 -1.80
C ALA A 10 -13.16 -16.16 -0.60
N ASP A 11 -14.23 -16.19 0.20
CA ASP A 11 -14.33 -15.39 1.43
C ASP A 11 -13.36 -15.87 2.53
N SER A 12 -13.04 -17.17 2.58
CA SER A 12 -11.97 -17.69 3.46
C SER A 12 -10.63 -17.05 3.10
N VAL A 13 -10.25 -17.08 1.82
CA VAL A 13 -9.01 -16.43 1.34
C VAL A 13 -9.04 -14.92 1.61
N ARG A 14 -10.18 -14.24 1.38
CA ARG A 14 -10.34 -12.83 1.72
C ARG A 14 -10.01 -12.55 3.20
N ASN A 15 -10.46 -13.41 4.11
CA ASN A 15 -10.17 -13.26 5.54
C ASN A 15 -8.68 -13.44 5.86
N GLU A 16 -8.02 -14.38 5.20
CA GLU A 16 -6.57 -14.63 5.34
C GLU A 16 -5.72 -13.45 4.85
N LEU A 17 -6.20 -12.66 3.89
CA LEU A 17 -5.52 -11.48 3.36
C LEU A 17 -5.70 -10.20 4.21
N LYS A 18 -6.66 -10.18 5.15
CA LYS A 18 -6.93 -9.00 6.01
C LYS A 18 -5.70 -8.51 6.79
N PRO A 19 -4.86 -9.37 7.41
CA PRO A 19 -3.63 -8.93 8.06
C PRO A 19 -2.70 -8.14 7.14
N CYS A 20 -2.46 -8.61 5.92
CA CYS A 20 -1.62 -7.93 4.93
C CYS A 20 -2.16 -6.55 4.59
N ARG A 21 -3.48 -6.44 4.34
CA ARG A 21 -4.14 -5.16 4.04
C ARG A 21 -4.03 -4.17 5.19
N ARG A 22 -4.28 -4.61 6.44
CA ARG A 22 -4.10 -3.76 7.64
C ARG A 22 -2.67 -3.26 7.77
N LEU A 23 -1.70 -4.10 7.45
CA LEU A 23 -0.29 -3.76 7.52
C LEU A 23 0.11 -2.75 6.44
N ALA A 24 -0.40 -2.91 5.21
CA ALA A 24 -0.23 -1.95 4.12
C ALA A 24 -0.81 -0.58 4.49
N LEU A 25 -2.01 -0.54 5.10
CA LEU A 25 -2.60 0.71 5.62
C LEU A 25 -1.77 1.30 6.78
N LYS A 26 -1.06 0.47 7.55
CA LYS A 26 -0.14 0.97 8.57
C LYS A 26 1.07 1.64 7.95
N LEU A 27 1.66 1.05 6.91
CA LEU A 27 2.72 1.68 6.12
C LEU A 27 2.23 3.02 5.54
N ASP A 28 1.00 3.05 5.02
CA ASP A 28 0.36 4.28 4.51
C ASP A 28 0.30 5.39 5.57
N GLN A 29 -0.16 5.06 6.78
CA GLN A 29 -0.14 5.99 7.91
C GLN A 29 1.28 6.47 8.26
N LEU A 30 2.27 5.59 8.30
CA LEU A 30 3.66 5.98 8.59
C LEU A 30 4.22 6.93 7.51
N THR A 31 3.67 6.89 6.30
CA THR A 31 4.05 7.77 5.18
C THR A 31 3.52 9.18 5.41
N TRP A 32 2.20 9.35 5.47
CA TRP A 32 1.61 10.70 5.52
C TRP A 32 1.63 11.32 6.90
N LYS A 33 1.46 10.53 7.96
CA LYS A 33 1.32 11.05 9.34
C LYS A 33 2.67 11.27 9.98
N ASP A 34 3.52 10.25 9.95
CA ASP A 34 4.77 10.23 10.70
C ASP A 34 5.99 10.61 9.83
N GLY A 35 5.85 10.59 8.50
CA GLY A 35 6.92 10.95 7.57
C GLY A 35 8.11 10.01 7.66
N LEU A 36 7.89 8.70 7.84
CA LEU A 36 8.95 7.70 8.05
C LEU A 36 9.18 6.78 6.83
N VAL A 37 8.31 6.86 5.84
CA VAL A 37 8.31 6.01 4.64
C VAL A 37 8.38 6.93 3.42
N SER A 38 9.20 6.58 2.44
CA SER A 38 9.27 7.34 1.18
C SER A 38 7.99 7.20 0.36
N GLY A 39 7.72 8.15 -0.53
CA GLY A 39 6.58 8.06 -1.44
C GLY A 39 6.67 6.84 -2.36
N PHE A 40 7.89 6.45 -2.74
CA PHE A 40 8.16 5.27 -3.56
C PHE A 40 7.92 3.95 -2.82
N GLU A 41 8.43 3.79 -1.59
CA GLU A 41 8.14 2.61 -0.78
C GLU A 41 6.63 2.47 -0.55
N ASN A 42 5.94 3.56 -0.21
CA ASN A 42 4.49 3.57 -0.07
C ASN A 42 3.79 3.10 -1.36
N HIS A 43 4.16 3.68 -2.50
CA HIS A 43 3.64 3.28 -3.81
C HIS A 43 3.79 1.79 -4.06
N LEU A 44 5.03 1.28 -3.94
CA LEU A 44 5.36 -0.10 -4.26
C LEU A 44 4.55 -1.08 -3.42
N TRP A 45 4.56 -0.90 -2.10
CA TRP A 45 3.90 -1.81 -1.17
C TRP A 45 2.38 -1.77 -1.24
N LEU A 46 1.80 -0.62 -1.57
CA LEU A 46 0.36 -0.50 -1.78
C LEU A 46 -0.08 -1.16 -3.10
N VAL A 47 0.61 -0.91 -4.22
CA VAL A 47 0.31 -1.56 -5.51
C VAL A 47 0.45 -3.08 -5.41
N SER A 48 1.48 -3.57 -4.71
CA SER A 48 1.69 -4.98 -4.47
C SER A 48 0.54 -5.68 -3.74
N THR A 49 -0.41 -4.97 -3.11
CA THR A 49 -1.60 -5.63 -2.52
C THR A 49 -2.61 -6.15 -3.56
N SER A 50 -2.40 -5.86 -4.85
CA SER A 50 -3.19 -6.40 -5.95
C SER A 50 -3.06 -7.93 -6.08
N ASP A 51 -1.86 -8.47 -5.88
CA ASP A 51 -1.57 -9.90 -5.92
C ASP A 51 -0.68 -10.39 -4.76
N PHE A 52 -0.33 -9.49 -3.83
CA PHE A 52 0.59 -9.70 -2.71
C PHE A 52 1.98 -10.21 -3.15
N ASN A 53 2.47 -9.75 -4.32
CA ASN A 53 3.70 -10.27 -4.92
C ASN A 53 3.68 -11.81 -5.07
N GLN A 54 2.51 -12.38 -5.34
CA GLN A 54 2.28 -13.83 -5.53
C GLN A 54 2.33 -14.68 -4.26
N ASP A 55 2.89 -14.19 -3.14
CA ASP A 55 2.91 -14.88 -1.85
C ASP A 55 2.55 -13.91 -0.72
N PHE A 56 1.33 -14.04 -0.19
CA PHE A 56 0.85 -13.15 0.86
C PHE A 56 1.50 -13.41 2.23
N TYR A 57 2.06 -14.59 2.48
CA TYR A 57 2.82 -14.86 3.71
C TYR A 57 4.17 -14.15 3.67
N GLU A 58 4.88 -14.26 2.55
CA GLU A 58 6.15 -13.56 2.34
C GLU A 58 5.94 -12.04 2.34
N TYR A 59 4.94 -11.53 1.61
CA TYR A 59 4.56 -10.11 1.63
C TYR A 59 4.33 -9.61 3.06
N HIS A 60 3.60 -10.37 3.88
CA HIS A 60 3.33 -10.00 5.26
C HIS A 60 4.62 -9.88 6.07
N GLN A 61 5.50 -10.89 6.03
CA GLN A 61 6.76 -10.86 6.77
C GLN A 61 7.64 -9.69 6.33
N GLN A 62 7.88 -9.54 5.03
CA GLN A 62 8.74 -8.48 4.49
C GLN A 62 8.20 -7.08 4.84
N LEU A 63 6.88 -6.87 4.74
CA LEU A 63 6.29 -5.58 5.12
C LEU A 63 6.39 -5.30 6.63
N GLN A 64 6.30 -6.33 7.48
CA GLN A 64 6.50 -6.18 8.92
C GLN A 64 7.93 -5.72 9.23
N GLU A 65 8.92 -6.33 8.56
CA GLU A 65 10.34 -5.99 8.70
C GLU A 65 10.62 -4.56 8.20
N LEU A 66 10.03 -4.18 7.07
CA LEU A 66 10.11 -2.81 6.57
C LEU A 66 9.54 -1.82 7.58
N ILE A 67 8.32 -2.05 8.10
CA ILE A 67 7.70 -1.16 9.08
C ILE A 67 8.56 -1.04 10.34
N ALA A 68 9.12 -2.15 10.83
CA ALA A 68 10.04 -2.12 11.97
C ALA A 68 11.28 -1.28 11.68
N THR A 69 11.79 -1.33 10.45
CA THR A 69 12.91 -0.51 9.98
C THR A 69 12.54 0.96 9.86
N CYS A 70 11.40 1.29 9.25
CA CYS A 70 10.91 2.66 9.10
C CYS A 70 10.73 3.37 10.45
N ARG A 71 10.26 2.66 11.47
CA ARG A 71 10.11 3.22 12.84
C ARG A 71 11.40 3.67 13.51
N ARG A 72 12.56 3.23 13.01
CA ARG A 72 13.88 3.63 13.50
C ARG A 72 14.50 4.77 12.68
N ARG A 73 13.87 5.16 11.57
CA ARG A 73 14.35 6.26 10.72
C ARG A 73 14.03 7.59 11.38
N GLN A 74 14.77 8.63 10.96
CA GLN A 74 14.36 10.00 11.26
C GLN A 74 13.21 10.39 10.34
N PRO A 75 12.19 11.09 10.84
CA PRO A 75 11.18 11.68 9.99
C PRO A 75 11.80 12.58 8.94
N TYR A 76 11.23 12.56 7.74
CA TYR A 76 11.68 13.46 6.70
C TYR A 76 11.41 14.95 7.06
N PRO A 77 12.20 15.89 6.51
CA PRO A 77 12.09 17.32 6.84
C PRO A 77 10.67 17.89 6.64
N PRO A 78 10.15 18.70 7.58
CA PRO A 78 8.77 19.21 7.54
C PRO A 78 8.54 20.31 6.49
N ASP A 79 9.61 20.90 5.97
CA ASP A 79 9.61 21.99 4.98
C ASP A 79 9.46 21.51 3.52
N SER A 80 9.47 20.20 3.27
CA SER A 80 9.21 19.67 1.92
C SER A 80 7.76 19.92 1.48
N LEU A 81 7.57 20.18 0.19
CA LEU A 81 6.24 20.24 -0.41
C LEU A 81 5.58 18.85 -0.37
N ARG A 82 4.43 18.73 0.31
CA ARG A 82 3.68 17.48 0.41
C ARG A 82 2.68 17.37 -0.73
N LEU A 83 2.76 16.29 -1.49
CA LEU A 83 1.95 16.04 -2.69
C LEU A 83 1.06 14.81 -2.52
N ALA A 84 -0.08 14.84 -3.21
CA ALA A 84 -0.93 13.69 -3.46
C ALA A 84 -0.77 13.26 -4.92
N TYR A 85 -0.53 11.97 -5.16
CA TYR A 85 -0.61 11.37 -6.48
C TYR A 85 -2.00 10.77 -6.64
N ILE A 86 -2.79 11.36 -7.54
CA ILE A 86 -4.13 10.90 -7.95
C ILE A 86 -4.06 10.21 -9.32
N GLY A 87 -4.81 9.13 -9.50
CA GLY A 87 -4.88 8.39 -10.76
C GLY A 87 -3.89 7.24 -10.90
N VAL A 88 -3.78 6.72 -12.13
CA VAL A 88 -3.10 5.44 -12.43
C VAL A 88 -1.63 5.47 -12.00
N PRO A 89 -1.12 4.41 -11.33
CA PRO A 89 0.28 4.28 -10.99
C PRO A 89 1.19 4.37 -12.23
N SER A 90 2.22 5.22 -12.18
CA SER A 90 3.16 5.40 -13.29
C SER A 90 4.06 4.17 -13.49
N VAL A 91 4.30 3.79 -14.74
CA VAL A 91 5.27 2.73 -15.10
C VAL A 91 6.72 3.11 -14.78
N TYR A 92 7.01 4.40 -14.63
CA TYR A 92 8.34 4.93 -14.25
C TYR A 92 8.33 5.49 -12.82
N ALA A 93 7.52 4.91 -11.94
CA ALA A 93 7.34 5.36 -10.56
C ALA A 93 8.66 5.70 -9.87
N GLN A 94 9.63 4.78 -9.87
CA GLN A 94 10.92 4.96 -9.20
C GLN A 94 11.60 6.29 -9.55
N ASP A 95 11.72 6.61 -10.85
CA ASP A 95 12.35 7.86 -11.31
C ASP A 95 11.51 9.09 -10.95
N LEU A 96 10.17 8.97 -11.04
CA LEU A 96 9.26 10.06 -10.69
C LEU A 96 9.39 10.45 -9.21
N TYR A 97 9.31 9.49 -8.28
CA TYR A 97 9.38 9.79 -6.85
C TYR A 97 10.77 10.35 -6.48
N HIS A 98 11.86 9.77 -6.98
CA HIS A 98 13.20 10.28 -6.73
C HIS A 98 13.41 11.70 -7.28
N HIS A 99 12.86 12.00 -8.47
CA HIS A 99 12.93 13.34 -9.04
C HIS A 99 12.20 14.36 -8.17
N LEU A 100 10.98 14.05 -7.70
CA LEU A 100 10.24 14.93 -6.80
C LEU A 100 11.00 15.17 -5.49
N GLU A 101 11.51 14.10 -4.87
CA GLU A 101 12.25 14.16 -3.60
C GLU A 101 13.53 15.01 -3.72
N SER A 102 14.25 14.87 -4.84
CA SER A 102 15.44 15.67 -5.14
C SER A 102 15.14 17.16 -5.35
N ASN A 103 13.88 17.52 -5.65
CA ASN A 103 13.40 18.88 -5.82
C ASN A 103 12.61 19.39 -4.59
N GLY A 104 12.78 18.77 -3.43
CA GLY A 104 12.16 19.22 -2.18
C GLY A 104 10.66 18.94 -2.08
N ALA A 105 10.11 18.08 -2.93
CA ALA A 105 8.72 17.65 -2.87
C ALA A 105 8.61 16.16 -2.54
N ARG A 106 7.56 15.75 -1.85
CA ARG A 106 7.34 14.34 -1.51
C ARG A 106 5.88 13.97 -1.70
N VAL A 107 5.66 12.86 -2.39
CA VAL A 107 4.34 12.26 -2.44
C VAL A 107 4.09 11.54 -1.13
N VAL A 108 3.10 12.01 -0.39
CA VAL A 108 2.74 11.45 0.92
C VAL A 108 1.42 10.68 0.87
N PHE A 109 0.68 10.79 -0.24
CA PHE A 109 -0.58 10.09 -0.46
C PHE A 109 -0.64 9.59 -1.90
N ASN A 110 -0.87 8.29 -2.07
CA ASN A 110 -0.98 7.60 -3.35
C ASN A 110 -2.39 7.00 -3.48
N GLU A 111 -3.28 7.63 -4.24
CA GLU A 111 -4.72 7.33 -4.24
C GLU A 111 -5.04 5.93 -4.77
N ILE A 112 -4.82 5.67 -6.06
CA ILE A 112 -5.20 4.38 -6.68
C ILE A 112 -4.41 3.23 -6.08
N GLN A 113 -3.14 3.48 -5.74
CA GLN A 113 -2.29 2.53 -5.00
C GLN A 113 -2.95 2.13 -3.68
N ARG A 114 -3.42 3.11 -2.91
CA ARG A 114 -4.14 2.87 -1.65
C ARG A 114 -5.44 2.09 -1.86
N GLN A 115 -6.14 2.28 -2.99
CA GLN A 115 -7.36 1.51 -3.27
C GLN A 115 -7.09 0.02 -3.54
N PHE A 116 -5.92 -0.36 -4.08
CA PHE A 116 -5.55 -1.78 -4.16
C PHE A 116 -5.49 -2.45 -2.79
N ALA A 117 -5.15 -1.69 -1.74
CA ALA A 117 -5.11 -2.20 -0.37
C ALA A 117 -6.50 -2.44 0.22
N MET A 118 -7.57 -1.98 -0.43
CA MET A 118 -8.97 -2.13 -0.03
C MET A 118 -9.16 -1.59 1.40
N PRO A 119 -9.05 -0.26 1.58
CA PRO A 119 -9.03 0.38 2.89
C PRO A 119 -10.31 0.13 3.70
N GLU A 120 -11.43 0.00 3.01
CA GLU A 120 -12.71 -0.41 3.56
C GLU A 120 -12.92 -1.91 3.27
N PRO A 121 -12.70 -2.81 4.24
CA PRO A 121 -12.73 -4.24 3.96
C PRO A 121 -14.13 -4.77 3.64
N GLY A 122 -15.21 -4.08 4.05
CA GLY A 122 -16.59 -4.54 3.96
C GLY A 122 -16.88 -5.81 4.78
N ASN A 123 -18.10 -6.34 4.68
CA ASN A 123 -18.51 -7.61 5.29
C ASN A 123 -18.42 -8.80 4.31
N SER A 124 -18.47 -8.54 3.01
CA SER A 124 -18.36 -9.55 1.94
C SER A 124 -17.32 -9.16 0.88
N LEU A 125 -16.95 -10.11 0.02
CA LEU A 125 -16.18 -9.82 -1.20
C LEU A 125 -16.85 -8.73 -2.05
N ALA A 126 -18.16 -8.82 -2.31
CA ALA A 126 -18.86 -7.84 -3.15
C ALA A 126 -18.81 -6.42 -2.55
N GLU A 127 -19.05 -6.31 -1.24
CA GLU A 127 -19.01 -5.04 -0.52
C GLU A 127 -17.61 -4.42 -0.54
N GLN A 128 -16.56 -5.22 -0.43
CA GLN A 128 -15.17 -4.75 -0.49
C GLN A 128 -14.81 -4.03 -1.80
N TYR A 129 -15.46 -4.37 -2.92
CA TYR A 129 -15.24 -3.75 -4.23
C TYR A 129 -16.26 -2.65 -4.57
N SER A 130 -17.13 -2.29 -3.64
CA SER A 130 -18.20 -1.31 -3.86
C SER A 130 -17.88 0.11 -3.35
N TYR A 131 -16.72 0.29 -2.74
CA TYR A 131 -16.25 1.54 -2.13
C TYR A 131 -15.11 2.18 -2.93
#